data_AF-A0A7V3FZF6-F1
#
_entry.id   AF-A0A7V3FZF6-F1
#
_cell.length_a   1.000
_cell.length_b   1.000
_cell.length_c   1.000
_cell.angle_alpha   90.00
_cell.angle_beta   90.00
_cell.angle_gamma   90.00
#
_symmetry.space_group_name_H-M   'P 1'
#
loop_
_entity.id
_entity.type
_entity.pdbx_description
1 polymer ?
#
loop_
_entity_poly.entity_id
_entity_poly.type
_entity_poly.pdbx_seq_one_letter_code
_entity_poly.pdbx_strand_id
1 'polypeptide(L)' 'MYHTIEFQVDVPVALEVSPKQPLERILLRAGSRRRAEIKPYVVDTPEGPVEVADLFFDDGTATRAIPFRLFSFID' A
#
# COMPACT_ATOMS: atom_id res chain seq x y z
N MET A 1 -12.22 7.62 1.30
CA MET A 1 -13.05 6.65 2.06
C MET A 1 -12.15 5.50 2.48
N TYR A 2 -12.35 4.95 3.69
CA TYR A 2 -11.53 3.84 4.18
C TYR A 2 -12.09 2.48 3.78
N HIS A 3 -11.21 1.59 3.32
CA HIS A 3 -11.48 0.19 3.01
C HIS A 3 -10.69 -0.73 3.93
N THR A 4 -11.19 -1.93 4.20
CA THR A 4 -10.39 -2.98 4.83
C THR A 4 -9.72 -3.80 3.74
N ILE A 5 -8.39 -3.85 3.77
CA ILE A 5 -7.59 -4.64 2.83
C ILE A 5 -6.80 -5.72 3.56
N GLU A 6 -6.54 -6.81 2.85
CA GLU A 6 -5.67 -7.90 3.28
C GLU A 6 -4.50 -8.06 2.30
N PHE A 7 -3.28 -8.02 2.81
CA PHE A 7 -2.09 -8.27 2.00
C PHE A 7 -1.96 -9.76 1.69
N GLN A 8 -1.81 -10.10 0.42
CA GLN A 8 -1.78 -11.50 -0.05
C GLN A 8 -0.39 -12.14 0.03
N VAL A 9 0.65 -11.31 0.11
CA VAL A 9 2.05 -11.76 0.22
C VAL A 9 2.80 -10.90 1.22
N ASP A 10 3.96 -11.37 1.67
CA ASP A 10 4.89 -10.54 2.43
C ASP A 10 5.43 -9.42 1.52
N VAL A 11 5.09 -8.16 1.82
CA VAL A 11 5.49 -6.99 1.03
C VAL A 11 6.45 -6.11 1.83
N PRO A 12 7.72 -5.98 1.42
CA PRO A 12 8.59 -4.95 1.95
C PRO A 12 8.11 -3.60 1.44
N VAL A 13 7.66 -2.73 2.34
CA VAL A 13 7.16 -1.41 1.99
C VAL A 13 7.98 -0.32 2.66
N ALA A 14 8.08 0.81 1.97
CA ALA A 14 8.45 2.06 2.60
C ALA A 14 7.21 2.62 3.31
N LEU A 15 7.32 2.80 4.62
CA LEU A 15 6.33 3.44 5.44
C LEU A 15 6.69 4.92 5.62
N GLU A 16 5.79 5.78 5.15
CA GLU A 16 5.81 7.22 5.36
C GLU A 16 5.06 7.53 6.65
N VAL A 17 5.77 7.87 7.72
CA VAL A 17 5.16 8.40 8.95
C VAL A 17 4.93 9.92 8.82
N SER A 18 5.76 10.61 8.03
CA SER A 18 5.60 12.02 7.69
C SER A 18 6.30 12.32 6.36
N PRO A 19 5.77 13.25 5.53
CA PRO A 19 6.40 13.64 4.26
C PRO A 19 7.83 14.15 4.38
N LYS A 20 8.26 14.53 5.60
CA LYS A 20 9.60 15.06 5.90
C LYS A 20 10.47 14.09 6.71
N GLN A 21 9.93 12.94 7.10
CA GLN A 21 10.65 11.94 7.89
C GLN A 21 11.21 10.83 7.00
N PRO A 22 12.28 10.13 7.45
CA PRO A 22 12.83 9.00 6.73
C PRO A 22 11.77 7.92 6.52
N LEU A 23 11.77 7.33 5.34
CA LEU A 23 10.98 6.14 5.04
C LEU A 23 11.48 4.98 5.89
N GLU A 24 10.64 4.48 6.80
CA GLU A 24 10.95 3.24 7.50
C GLU A 24 10.62 2.06 6.61
N ARG A 25 11.59 1.17 6.38
CA ARG A 25 11.35 -0.07 5.64
C ARG A 25 10.76 -1.10 6.60
N ILE A 26 9.47 -1.38 6.46
CA ILE A 26 8.79 -2.42 7.21
C ILE A 26 8.36 -3.56 6.28
N LEU A 27 8.14 -4.73 6.88
CA LEU A 27 7.57 -5.87 6.18
C LEU A 27 6.09 -5.99 6.56
N LEU A 28 5.20 -5.70 5.61
CA LEU A 28 3.79 -6.05 5.76
C LEU A 28 3.65 -7.54 5.49
N ARG A 29 3.06 -8.25 6.45
CA ARG A 29 2.94 -9.71 6.39
C ARG A 29 1.72 -10.13 5.57
N ALA A 30 1.84 -11.24 4.85
CA ALA A 30 0.70 -11.92 4.25
C ALA A 30 -0.38 -12.20 5.31
N GLY A 31 -1.65 -12.03 4.94
CA GLY A 31 -2.80 -12.15 5.84
C GLY A 31 -2.94 -10.98 6.82
N SER A 32 -2.05 -9.97 6.80
CA SER A 32 -2.24 -8.78 7.61
C SER A 32 -3.39 -7.94 7.07
N ARG A 33 -4.30 -7.57 7.96
CA ARG A 33 -5.46 -6.74 7.67
C ARG A 33 -5.22 -5.33 8.14
N ARG A 34 -5.48 -4.37 7.26
CA ARG A 34 -5.32 -2.94 7.54
C ARG A 34 -6.48 -2.17 6.97
N ARG A 35 -6.86 -1.11 7.68
CA ARG A 35 -7.82 -0.15 7.18
C ARG A 35 -7.04 0.97 6.50
N ALA A 36 -7.35 1.25 5.24
CA ALA A 36 -6.64 2.25 4.46
C ALA A 36 -7.59 3.06 3.59
N GLU A 37 -7.32 4.35 3.45
CA GLU A 37 -7.77 5.11 2.30
C GLU A 37 -6.86 4.79 1.11
N ILE A 38 -7.48 4.54 -0.04
CA ILE A 38 -6.79 4.03 -1.23
C ILE A 38 -6.88 5.09 -2.32
N LYS A 39 -5.71 5.50 -2.83
CA LYS A 39 -5.61 6.41 -3.96
C LYS A 39 -5.02 5.66 -5.16
N PRO A 40 -5.85 5.15 -6.08
CA PRO A 40 -5.41 4.37 -7.24
C PRO A 40 -4.81 5.26 -8.34
N TYR A 41 -3.83 4.72 -9.06
CA TYR A 41 -3.28 5.29 -10.29
C TYR A 41 -2.54 4.22 -11.10
N VAL A 42 -2.16 4.57 -12.33
CA VAL A 42 -1.37 3.70 -13.22
C VAL A 42 0.04 4.25 -13.33
N VAL A 43 1.03 3.36 -13.25
CA VAL A 43 2.44 3.69 -13.52
C VAL A 43 2.85 2.97 -14.80
N ASP A 44 3.37 3.72 -15.76
CA ASP A 44 3.99 3.15 -16.95
C ASP A 44 5.36 2.56 -16.58
N THR A 45 5.54 1.25 -16.76
CA THR A 45 6.84 0.57 -16.63
C THR A 45 7.31 0.07 -17.99
N PRO A 46 8.60 -0.29 -18.15
CA PRO A 46 9.11 -0.86 -19.40
C PRO A 46 8.37 -2.13 -19.85
N GLU A 47 7.76 -2.86 -18.92
CA GLU A 47 6.99 -4.09 -19.15
C GLU A 47 5.50 -3.83 -19.44
N GLY A 48 5.04 -2.59 -19.25
CA GLY A 48 3.66 -2.17 -19.46
C GLY A 48 3.10 -1.33 -18.32
N PRO A 49 1.86 -0.83 -18.46
CA PRO A 49 1.18 -0.12 -17.39
C PRO A 49 0.86 -1.06 -16.21
N VAL A 50 1.14 -0.61 -15.00
CA VAL A 50 0.85 -1.34 -13.75
C VAL A 50 -0.11 -0.52 -12.89
N GLU A 51 -1.21 -1.15 -12.47
CA GLU A 51 -2.15 -0.57 -11.52
C GLU A 51 -1.58 -0.62 -10.10
N VAL A 52 -1.45 0.56 -9.49
CA VAL A 52 -0.91 0.73 -8.14
C VAL A 52 -1.80 1.64 -7.32
N ALA A 53 -1.60 1.65 -6.00
CA ALA A 53 -2.24 2.60 -5.11
C ALA A 53 -1.27 3.14 -4.06
N ASP A 54 -1.51 4.39 -3.67
CA ASP A 54 -1.06 4.89 -2.38
C ASP A 54 -2.09 4.48 -1.33
N LEU A 55 -1.61 3.92 -0.22
CA LEU A 55 -2.39 3.45 0.90
C LEU A 55 -2.11 4.35 2.10
N PHE A 56 -3.15 5.00 2.63
CA PHE A 56 -3.07 5.85 3.82
C PHE A 56 -3.80 5.14 4.96
N PHE A 57 -3.04 4.66 5.94
CA PHE A 57 -3.55 3.88 7.06
C PHE A 57 -4.20 4.78 8.13
N ASP A 58 -5.02 4.17 8.98
CA ASP A 58 -5.73 4.86 10.07
C ASP A 58 -4.82 5.33 11.21
N ASP A 59 -3.64 4.70 11.36
CA ASP A 59 -2.58 5.13 12.28
C ASP A 59 -1.80 6.36 11.80
N GLY A 60 -2.17 6.92 10.63
CA GLY A 60 -1.55 8.11 10.05
C GLY A 60 -0.30 7.80 9.20
N THR A 61 0.09 6.54 9.08
CA THR A 61 1.18 6.12 8.19
C THR A 61 0.68 5.91 6.77
N ALA A 62 1.58 5.97 5.80
CA ALA A 62 1.24 5.72 4.40
C ALA A 62 2.29 4.85 3.71
N THR A 63 1.87 4.18 2.64
CA THR A 63 2.79 3.53 1.71
C THR A 63 2.37 3.82 0.28
N ARG A 64 3.35 3.95 -0.62
CA ARG A 64 3.16 4.47 -1.98
C ARG A 64 3.37 3.39 -3.03
N ALA A 65 2.70 3.57 -4.17
CA ALA A 65 2.91 2.76 -5.37
C ALA A 65 2.78 1.24 -5.13
N ILE A 66 1.88 0.80 -4.26
CA ILE A 66 1.65 -0.61 -3.98
C ILE A 66 0.82 -1.21 -5.13
N PRO A 67 1.32 -2.23 -5.85
CA PRO A 67 0.54 -2.88 -6.89
C PRO A 67 -0.75 -3.50 -6.36
N PHE A 68 -1.85 -3.32 -7.08
CA PHE A 68 -3.17 -3.85 -6.71
C PHE A 68 -3.15 -5.37 -6.48
N ARG A 69 -2.32 -6.09 -7.24
CA ARG A 69 -2.16 -7.56 -7.11
C ARG A 69 -1.64 -8.03 -5.74
N LEU A 70 -1.11 -7.13 -4.90
CA LEU A 70 -0.52 -7.49 -3.60
C LEU A 70 -1.52 -7.46 -2.44
N PHE A 71 -2.73 -6.95 -2.64
CA PHE A 71 -3.75 -6.89 -1.62
C PHE A 71 -5.15 -7.15 -2.21
N SER A 72 -6.09 -7.50 -1.36
CA SER A 72 -7.51 -7.63 -1.72
C SER A 72 -8.37 -6.82 -0.78
N PHE A 73 -9.49 -6.31 -1.27
CA PHE A 73 -10.57 -5.79 -0.43
C PHE A 73 -11.26 -6.96 0.25
N ILE A 74 -11.51 -6.85 1.55
CA ILE A 74 -12.12 -7.91 2.38
C ILE A 74 -13.42 -7.45 3.04
N ASP A 75 -14.11 -6.51 2.38
CA ASP A 75 -15.46 -6.05 2.77
C ASP A 75 -16.48 -7.21 2.79
#